data_AF-A0A3G9JBL6-F1
#
_entry.id   AF-A0A3G9JBL6-F1
#
_cell.length_a   1.000
_cell.length_b   1.000
_cell.length_c   1.000
_cell.angle_alpha   90.00
_cell.angle_beta   90.00
_cell.angle_gamma   90.00
#
_symmetry.space_group_name_H-M   'P 1'
#
loop_
_entity.id
_entity.type
_entity.pdbx_description
1 polymer ?
#
loop_
_entity_poly.entity_id
_entity_poly.type
_entity_poly.pdbx_seq_one_letter_code
_entity_poly.pdbx_strand_id
1 'polypeptide(L)'
;MEAWSKLALPNTTLWFWNSEIGWAVVHPILEKFGWRYVNCNIWNKGKGHIAGNVNTEKIRRFPVVTEVCVQYVREVKIADLTLKEWLRKEWLRSGLPLRQANLACGVADAATRKYFDQGHLWYFPPPEMFEKLVFYANEHGNPEGKPYFSKNGQCPLTGKEWEKMRSKFNCPHGFTNVWDRSALRDDERIKSQDGKAVHLNQKPLDLMKLIIAASSEEQDVVWEPFGGLFSASLAANILNRKAFACEIDETYFYYGVKRFSQVVHQCSLL
;
A
#
# COMPACT_ATOMS: atom_id res chain seq x y z
N MET A 1 4.28 12.33 -9.57
CA MET A 1 3.98 12.05 -8.15
C MET A 1 2.90 12.96 -7.60
N GLU A 2 3.09 14.29 -7.61
CA GLU A 2 2.09 15.24 -7.08
C GLU A 2 0.66 15.04 -7.61
N ALA A 3 0.48 15.01 -8.93
CA ALA A 3 -0.85 14.85 -9.55
C ALA A 3 -1.55 13.57 -9.08
N TRP A 4 -0.81 12.48 -8.98
CA TRP A 4 -1.34 11.21 -8.49
C TRP A 4 -1.64 11.25 -6.99
N SER A 5 -0.76 11.85 -6.17
CA SER A 5 -1.01 12.03 -4.73
C SER A 5 -2.28 12.83 -4.43
N LYS A 6 -2.65 13.78 -5.30
CA LYS A 6 -3.90 14.57 -5.19
C LYS A 6 -5.15 13.75 -5.47
N LEU A 7 -5.06 12.74 -6.34
CA LEU A 7 -6.18 11.88 -6.74
C LEU A 7 -6.26 10.57 -5.93
N ALA A 8 -5.18 10.21 -5.23
CA ALA A 8 -5.14 9.00 -4.41
C ALA A 8 -6.14 9.09 -3.25
N LEU A 9 -6.95 8.04 -3.09
CA LEU A 9 -7.87 7.90 -1.98
C LEU A 9 -7.11 7.75 -0.64
N PRO A 10 -7.71 8.11 0.50
CA PRO A 10 -7.06 7.99 1.80
C PRO A 10 -6.57 6.56 2.14
N ASN A 11 -7.26 5.53 1.67
CA ASN A 11 -6.90 4.13 1.86
C ASN A 11 -5.94 3.56 0.79
N THR A 12 -5.34 4.39 -0.06
CA THR A 12 -4.43 3.92 -1.12
C THR A 12 -3.12 3.39 -0.54
N THR A 13 -2.71 2.21 -1.00
CA THR A 13 -1.35 1.67 -0.82
C THR A 13 -0.56 1.89 -2.10
N LEU A 14 0.69 2.34 -1.95
CA LEU A 14 1.69 2.45 -3.00
C LEU A 14 2.74 1.37 -2.82
N TRP A 15 3.00 0.60 -3.87
CA TRP A 15 4.13 -0.31 -3.95
C TRP A 15 5.15 0.23 -4.93
N PHE A 16 6.34 0.56 -4.44
CA PHE A 16 7.40 1.16 -5.22
C PHE A 16 8.54 0.16 -5.42
N TRP A 17 8.67 -0.35 -6.64
CA TRP A 17 9.76 -1.26 -7.04
C TRP A 17 10.94 -0.47 -7.59
N ASN A 18 12.14 -0.70 -7.05
CA ASN A 18 13.36 -0.08 -7.57
C ASN A 18 14.63 -0.80 -7.06
N SER A 19 15.79 -0.31 -7.51
CA SER A 19 17.05 -0.43 -6.77
C SER A 19 16.98 0.34 -5.44
N GLU A 20 17.86 0.00 -4.51
CA GLU A 20 18.01 0.69 -3.22
C GLU A 20 18.35 2.18 -3.41
N ILE A 21 19.19 2.50 -4.40
CA ILE A 21 19.58 3.89 -4.67
C ILE A 21 18.42 4.68 -5.31
N GLY A 22 17.67 4.07 -6.22
CA GLY A 22 16.51 4.71 -6.84
C GLY A 22 15.40 4.96 -5.81
N TRP A 23 15.21 4.03 -4.86
CA TRP A 23 14.33 4.28 -3.72
C TRP A 23 14.81 5.42 -2.84
N ALA A 24 16.09 5.45 -2.45
CA ALA A 24 16.64 6.50 -1.61
C ALA A 24 16.46 7.92 -2.22
N VAL A 25 16.60 8.04 -3.54
CA VAL A 25 16.37 9.31 -4.26
C VAL A 25 14.91 9.73 -4.25
N VAL A 26 13.98 8.78 -4.39
CA VAL A 26 12.54 9.05 -4.51
C VAL A 26 11.82 9.17 -3.16
N HIS A 27 12.31 8.50 -2.12
CA HIS A 27 11.74 8.50 -0.78
C HIS A 27 11.35 9.88 -0.23
N PRO A 28 12.27 10.89 -0.17
CA PRO A 28 11.91 12.20 0.36
C PRO A 28 10.87 12.94 -0.51
N ILE A 29 10.79 12.63 -1.81
CA ILE A 29 9.78 13.19 -2.71
C ILE A 29 8.40 12.60 -2.38
N LEU A 30 8.32 11.29 -2.13
CA LEU A 30 7.09 10.63 -1.70
C LEU A 30 6.59 11.19 -0.37
N GLU A 31 7.46 11.34 0.62
CA GLU A 31 7.12 11.93 1.92
C GLU A 31 6.59 13.36 1.78
N LYS A 32 7.28 14.19 0.97
CA LYS A 32 6.83 15.56 0.66
C LYS A 32 5.41 15.60 0.11
N PHE A 33 4.99 14.60 -0.66
CA PHE A 33 3.65 14.51 -1.23
C PHE A 33 2.67 13.66 -0.40
N GLY A 34 2.95 13.44 0.89
CA GLY A 34 2.02 12.84 1.85
C GLY A 34 1.94 11.31 1.79
N TRP A 35 3.01 10.65 1.36
CA TRP A 35 3.15 9.20 1.45
C TRP A 35 4.01 8.85 2.67
N ARG A 36 3.47 8.09 3.60
CA ARG A 36 4.20 7.57 4.76
C ARG A 36 4.80 6.22 4.45
N TYR A 37 6.08 6.07 4.74
CA TYR A 37 6.78 4.78 4.68
C TYR A 37 6.16 3.78 5.67
N VAL A 38 5.97 2.54 5.22
CA VAL A 38 5.50 1.43 6.05
C VAL A 38 6.58 0.37 6.22
N ASN A 39 7.08 -0.18 5.11
CA ASN A 39 8.05 -1.26 5.15
C ASN A 39 8.86 -1.34 3.85
N CYS A 40 10.12 -1.74 3.95
CA CYS A 40 11.01 -2.01 2.83
C CYS A 40 11.17 -3.53 2.68
N ASN A 41 10.61 -4.09 1.59
CA ASN A 41 10.75 -5.50 1.28
C ASN A 41 11.91 -5.71 0.31
N ILE A 42 12.69 -6.75 0.54
CA ILE A 42 13.88 -7.11 -0.22
C ILE A 42 13.55 -8.31 -1.10
N TRP A 43 13.61 -8.12 -2.41
CA TRP A 43 13.59 -9.22 -3.35
C TRP A 43 15.02 -9.73 -3.56
N ASN A 44 15.34 -10.91 -3.01
CA ASN A 44 16.62 -11.58 -3.20
C ASN A 44 16.57 -12.50 -4.42
N LYS A 45 17.30 -12.13 -5.49
CA LYS A 45 17.37 -12.90 -6.73
C LYS A 45 18.42 -14.02 -6.70
N GLY A 46 19.20 -14.10 -5.63
CA GLY A 46 20.30 -15.03 -5.47
C GLY A 46 21.51 -14.75 -6.36
N LYS A 47 22.61 -15.46 -6.08
CA LYS A 47 23.91 -15.31 -6.78
C LYS A 47 23.82 -15.57 -8.28
N GLY A 48 22.86 -16.40 -8.71
CA GLY A 48 22.63 -16.67 -10.12
C GLY A 48 22.42 -15.40 -10.94
N HIS A 49 21.82 -14.35 -10.36
CA HIS A 49 21.54 -13.07 -11.03
C HIS A 49 22.80 -12.41 -11.62
N ILE A 50 23.93 -12.50 -10.91
CA ILE A 50 25.19 -11.82 -11.24
C ILE A 50 26.25 -12.74 -11.84
N ALA A 51 25.96 -14.04 -11.95
CA ALA A 51 26.91 -15.03 -12.45
C ALA A 51 27.42 -14.64 -13.84
N GLY A 52 28.74 -14.55 -14.00
CA GLY A 52 29.41 -14.15 -15.25
C GLY A 52 29.43 -12.65 -15.54
N ASN A 53 28.71 -11.82 -14.77
CA ASN A 53 28.55 -10.38 -15.02
C ASN A 53 29.29 -9.49 -14.01
N VAL A 54 30.00 -10.07 -13.04
CA VAL A 54 30.68 -9.33 -11.99
C VAL A 54 32.11 -9.83 -11.85
N ASN A 55 33.08 -8.92 -11.97
CA ASN A 55 34.48 -9.18 -11.64
C ASN A 55 34.75 -8.72 -10.20
N THR A 56 34.85 -9.68 -9.28
CA THR A 56 35.06 -9.44 -7.84
C THR A 56 36.43 -8.85 -7.51
N GLU A 57 37.43 -8.96 -8.39
CA GLU A 57 38.77 -8.39 -8.20
C GLU A 57 38.77 -6.86 -8.45
N LYS A 58 37.89 -6.39 -9.34
CA LYS A 58 37.84 -4.98 -9.76
C LYS A 58 36.85 -4.14 -8.94
N ILE A 59 35.73 -4.72 -8.51
CA ILE A 59 34.74 -3.96 -7.73
C ILE A 59 35.27 -3.66 -6.32
N ARG A 60 34.68 -2.64 -5.69
CA ARG A 60 35.01 -2.19 -4.32
C ARG A 60 33.78 -2.19 -3.40
N ARG A 61 32.86 -3.12 -3.65
CA ARG A 61 31.60 -3.30 -2.92
C ARG A 61 31.13 -4.75 -3.01
N PHE A 62 30.17 -5.14 -2.19
CA PHE A 62 29.48 -6.42 -2.38
C PHE A 62 28.64 -6.40 -3.66
N PRO A 63 28.65 -7.49 -4.46
CA PRO A 63 27.74 -7.62 -5.59
C PRO A 63 26.28 -7.53 -5.17
N VAL A 64 25.50 -6.70 -5.86
CA VAL A 64 24.07 -6.50 -5.57
C VAL A 64 23.26 -7.58 -6.29
N VAL A 65 22.51 -8.37 -5.52
CA VAL A 65 21.58 -9.39 -6.03
C VAL A 65 20.12 -9.08 -5.66
N THR A 66 19.89 -7.90 -5.08
CA THR A 66 18.61 -7.51 -4.52
C THR A 66 17.94 -6.39 -5.32
N GLU A 67 16.62 -6.33 -5.22
CA GLU A 67 15.81 -5.14 -5.50
C GLU A 67 14.93 -4.86 -4.29
N VAL A 68 14.41 -3.64 -4.17
CA VAL A 68 13.48 -3.25 -3.13
C VAL A 68 12.06 -3.10 -3.68
N CYS A 69 11.08 -3.54 -2.90
CA CYS A 69 9.66 -3.27 -3.08
C CYS A 69 9.15 -2.58 -1.81
N VAL A 70 9.05 -1.25 -1.87
CA VAL A 70 8.76 -0.44 -0.69
C VAL A 70 7.28 -0.12 -0.62
N GLN A 71 6.69 -0.38 0.54
CA GLN A 71 5.30 -0.08 0.84
C GLN A 71 5.17 1.32 1.42
N TYR A 72 4.28 2.11 0.82
CA TYR A 72 3.83 3.38 1.35
C TYR A 72 2.31 3.41 1.44
N VAL A 73 1.81 4.25 2.33
CA VAL A 73 0.38 4.55 2.48
C VAL A 73 0.18 6.05 2.52
N ARG A 74 -1.05 6.53 2.31
CA ARG A 74 -1.34 7.96 2.49
C ARG A 74 -1.20 8.34 3.97
N GLU A 75 -0.53 9.46 4.24
CA GLU A 75 -0.61 10.13 5.54
C GLU A 75 -1.88 10.98 5.57
N VAL A 76 -2.97 10.36 6.00
CA VAL A 76 -4.29 10.99 5.98
C VAL A 76 -4.35 12.07 7.06
N LYS A 77 -4.83 13.25 6.66
CA LYS A 77 -5.03 14.39 7.56
C LYS A 77 -6.46 14.90 7.46
N ILE A 78 -6.98 15.42 8.57
CA ILE A 78 -8.26 16.12 8.67
C ILE A 78 -7.99 17.47 9.32
N ALA A 79 -8.31 18.56 8.62
CA ALA A 79 -7.99 19.92 9.07
C ALA A 79 -6.49 20.06 9.47
N ASP A 80 -5.60 19.58 8.61
CA ASP A 80 -4.13 19.55 8.76
C ASP A 80 -3.57 18.74 9.95
N LEU A 81 -4.43 18.07 10.72
CA LEU A 81 -4.04 17.17 11.80
C LEU A 81 -3.94 15.74 11.29
N THR A 82 -2.94 14.99 11.75
CA THR A 82 -2.92 13.53 11.57
C THR A 82 -4.17 12.90 12.21
N LEU A 83 -4.56 11.72 11.76
CA LEU A 83 -5.74 11.04 12.30
C LEU A 83 -5.67 10.85 13.83
N LYS A 84 -4.49 10.56 14.39
CA LYS A 84 -4.30 10.40 15.84
C LYS A 84 -4.50 11.71 16.63
N GLU A 85 -4.04 12.83 16.06
CA GLU A 85 -4.17 14.15 16.67
C GLU A 85 -5.62 14.64 16.57
N TRP A 86 -6.23 14.48 15.39
CA TRP A 86 -7.62 14.83 15.14
C TRP A 86 -8.57 14.06 16.07
N LEU A 87 -8.39 12.74 16.18
CA LEU A 87 -9.21 11.88 17.05
C LEU A 87 -9.15 12.36 18.50
N ARG A 88 -7.94 12.61 19.03
CA ARG A 88 -7.75 13.10 20.41
C ARG A 88 -8.35 14.49 20.60
N LYS A 89 -8.18 15.39 19.64
CA LYS A 89 -8.76 16.74 19.68
C LYS A 89 -10.29 16.68 19.75
N GLU A 90 -10.92 15.84 18.93
CA GLU A 90 -12.38 15.68 18.94
C GLU A 90 -12.90 15.12 20.26
N TRP A 91 -12.19 14.15 20.85
CA TRP A 91 -12.56 13.66 22.19
C TRP A 91 -12.44 14.76 23.25
N LEU A 92 -11.34 15.52 23.27
CA LEU A 92 -11.14 16.60 24.25
C LEU A 92 -12.18 17.72 24.08
N ARG A 93 -12.61 18.00 22.84
CA ARG A 93 -13.66 18.98 22.54
C ARG A 93 -14.99 18.63 23.22
N SER A 94 -15.24 17.34 23.50
CA SER A 94 -16.43 16.89 24.21
C SER A 94 -16.50 17.29 25.68
N GLY A 95 -15.35 17.66 26.28
CA GLY A 95 -15.22 17.90 27.72
C GLY A 95 -15.19 16.61 28.56
N LEU A 96 -15.31 15.44 27.94
CA LEU A 96 -15.30 14.16 28.65
C LEU A 96 -13.88 13.76 29.07
N PRO A 97 -13.67 13.28 30.30
CA PRO A 97 -12.39 12.72 30.72
C PRO A 97 -11.97 11.55 29.82
N LEU A 98 -10.68 11.47 29.43
CA LEU A 98 -10.17 10.40 28.56
C LEU A 98 -10.50 8.99 29.06
N ARG A 99 -10.52 8.77 30.38
CA ARG A 99 -10.89 7.47 30.98
C ARG A 99 -12.28 6.97 30.57
N GLN A 100 -13.21 7.87 30.24
CA GLN A 100 -14.54 7.48 29.80
C GLN A 100 -14.55 6.87 28.40
N ALA A 101 -13.50 7.05 27.61
CA ALA A 101 -13.36 6.34 26.33
C ALA A 101 -13.30 4.82 26.50
N ASN A 102 -12.72 4.34 27.61
CA ASN A 102 -12.69 2.91 27.91
C ASN A 102 -14.11 2.38 28.19
N LEU A 103 -14.90 3.14 28.95
CA LEU A 103 -16.32 2.85 29.20
C LEU A 103 -17.12 2.86 27.89
N ALA A 104 -16.95 3.89 27.05
CA ALA A 104 -17.60 4.02 25.76
C ALA A 104 -17.35 2.79 24.87
N CYS A 105 -16.10 2.34 24.79
CA CYS A 105 -15.72 1.19 23.96
C CYS A 105 -16.06 -0.17 24.59
N GLY A 106 -16.30 -0.23 25.91
CA GLY A 106 -16.45 -1.48 26.66
C GLY A 106 -15.12 -2.24 26.79
N VAL A 107 -14.01 -1.53 26.94
CA VAL A 107 -12.65 -2.09 27.06
C VAL A 107 -12.02 -1.69 28.38
N ALA A 108 -11.05 -2.46 28.87
CA ALA A 108 -10.37 -2.15 30.13
C ALA A 108 -9.56 -0.84 30.06
N ASP A 109 -8.63 -0.75 29.10
CA ASP A 109 -7.73 0.39 28.96
C ASP A 109 -7.32 0.75 27.52
N ALA A 110 -7.73 -0.07 26.54
CA ALA A 110 -7.25 0.01 25.16
C ALA A 110 -7.56 1.36 24.50
N ALA A 111 -8.72 1.96 24.80
CA ALA A 111 -9.08 3.25 24.20
C ALA A 111 -8.10 4.35 24.66
N THR A 112 -7.84 4.44 25.96
CA THR A 112 -6.90 5.42 26.50
C THR A 112 -5.45 5.16 26.09
N ARG A 113 -4.98 3.91 26.12
CA ARG A 113 -3.56 3.57 25.92
C ARG A 113 -3.17 3.35 24.46
N LYS A 114 -4.13 3.11 23.57
CA LYS A 114 -3.89 2.79 22.16
C LYS A 114 -4.62 3.74 21.22
N TYR A 115 -5.92 3.94 21.38
CA TYR A 115 -6.69 4.75 20.42
C TYR A 115 -6.33 6.23 20.50
N PHE A 116 -6.10 6.75 21.71
CA PHE A 116 -5.72 8.15 21.96
C PHE A 116 -4.23 8.38 22.20
N ASP A 117 -3.41 7.34 22.15
CA ASP A 117 -1.95 7.51 22.23
C ASP A 117 -1.46 8.42 21.10
N GLN A 118 -0.48 9.28 21.39
CA GLN A 118 0.11 10.17 20.40
C GLN A 118 1.50 9.71 19.95
N GLY A 119 2.01 8.62 20.53
CA GLY A 119 3.29 8.01 20.21
C GLY A 119 3.16 6.79 19.30
N HIS A 120 4.01 5.80 19.56
CA HIS A 120 4.15 4.57 18.79
C HIS A 120 3.18 3.46 19.21
N LEU A 121 2.43 3.65 20.30
CA LEU A 121 1.40 2.71 20.75
C LEU A 121 0.06 2.99 20.09
N TRP A 122 -0.02 4.10 19.33
CA TRP A 122 -1.22 4.47 18.62
C TRP A 122 -1.70 3.35 17.71
N TYR A 123 -2.96 2.97 17.92
CA TYR A 123 -3.65 2.02 17.08
C TYR A 123 -4.86 2.69 16.47
N PHE A 124 -4.97 2.62 15.14
CA PHE A 124 -6.15 3.06 14.42
C PHE A 124 -7.38 2.29 14.95
N PRO A 125 -8.34 2.96 15.62
CA PRO A 125 -9.45 2.27 16.26
C PRO A 125 -10.25 1.46 15.25
N PRO A 126 -10.66 0.23 15.58
CA PRO A 126 -11.62 -0.52 14.77
C PRO A 126 -12.88 0.32 14.50
N PRO A 127 -13.51 0.21 13.31
CA PRO A 127 -14.69 1.00 12.96
C PRO A 127 -15.80 0.97 14.02
N GLU A 128 -16.08 -0.20 14.58
CA GLU A 128 -17.06 -0.38 15.67
C GLU A 128 -16.70 0.37 16.95
N MET A 129 -15.40 0.42 17.31
CA MET A 129 -14.93 1.14 18.50
C MET A 129 -14.93 2.64 18.25
N PHE A 130 -14.60 3.06 17.04
CA PHE A 130 -14.74 4.44 16.62
C PHE A 130 -16.21 4.90 16.75
N GLU A 131 -17.17 4.14 16.22
CA GLU A 131 -18.60 4.48 16.33
C GLU A 131 -19.07 4.59 17.78
N LYS A 132 -18.62 3.70 18.67
CA LYS A 132 -18.90 3.81 20.10
C LYS A 132 -18.37 5.11 20.72
N LEU A 133 -17.15 5.52 20.36
CA LEU A 133 -16.59 6.81 20.81
C LEU A 133 -17.41 7.98 20.29
N VAL A 134 -17.80 7.95 19.00
CA VAL A 134 -18.63 8.98 18.37
C VAL A 134 -19.97 9.10 19.07
N PHE A 135 -20.67 7.98 19.27
CA PHE A 135 -21.97 7.93 19.93
C PHE A 135 -21.88 8.47 21.36
N TYR A 136 -20.95 7.95 22.15
CA TYR A 136 -20.80 8.34 23.56
C TYR A 136 -20.46 9.83 23.72
N ALA A 137 -19.56 10.37 22.88
CA ALA A 137 -19.22 11.78 22.91
C ALA A 137 -20.41 12.67 22.51
N ASN A 138 -21.19 12.26 21.51
CA ASN A 138 -22.37 13.01 21.07
C ASN A 138 -23.58 12.82 22.00
N GLU A 139 -23.61 11.81 22.86
CA GLU A 139 -24.62 11.65 23.89
C GLU A 139 -24.26 12.48 25.13
N HIS A 140 -23.07 12.27 25.69
CA HIS A 140 -22.69 12.75 27.02
C HIS A 140 -21.81 14.01 27.03
N GLY A 141 -21.19 14.36 25.90
CA GLY A 141 -20.36 15.55 25.78
C GLY A 141 -21.18 16.86 25.84
N ASN A 142 -20.47 17.97 26.02
CA ASN A 142 -21.10 19.30 26.08
C ASN A 142 -22.03 19.53 24.86
N PRO A 143 -23.32 19.90 25.04
CA PRO A 143 -24.23 20.18 23.94
C PRO A 143 -23.72 21.23 22.92
N GLU A 144 -23.02 22.27 23.37
CA GLU A 144 -22.55 23.37 22.51
C GLU A 144 -21.45 22.96 21.52
N GLY A 145 -20.71 21.88 21.82
CA GLY A 145 -19.65 21.36 20.96
C GLY A 145 -20.11 20.34 19.93
N LYS A 146 -21.38 19.92 19.95
CA LYS A 146 -21.90 18.92 19.01
C LYS A 146 -22.03 19.50 17.59
N PRO A 147 -21.86 18.68 16.55
CA PRO A 147 -21.50 17.26 16.58
C PRO A 147 -19.99 17.04 16.79
N TYR A 148 -19.63 16.01 17.55
CA TYR A 148 -18.26 15.51 17.69
C TYR A 148 -17.90 14.48 16.62
N PHE A 149 -16.61 14.38 16.30
CA PHE A 149 -16.03 13.55 15.26
C PHE A 149 -16.57 13.84 13.87
N SER A 150 -16.77 15.13 13.58
CA SER A 150 -17.29 15.61 12.30
C SER A 150 -16.20 16.28 11.47
N LYS A 151 -16.18 16.01 10.16
CA LYS A 151 -15.27 16.71 9.23
C LYS A 151 -15.81 18.06 8.76
N ASN A 152 -17.13 18.20 8.70
CA ASN A 152 -17.82 19.39 8.18
C ASN A 152 -18.56 20.19 9.27
N GLY A 153 -18.54 19.71 10.52
CA GLY A 153 -19.27 20.32 11.63
C GLY A 153 -20.78 20.08 11.60
N GLN A 154 -21.30 19.28 10.66
CA GLN A 154 -22.74 19.05 10.49
C GLN A 154 -23.14 17.64 10.90
N CYS A 155 -22.35 16.63 10.55
CA CYS A 155 -22.63 15.23 10.85
C CYS A 155 -21.37 14.50 11.34
N PRO A 156 -21.46 13.66 12.38
CA PRO A 156 -20.35 12.79 12.78
C PRO A 156 -19.97 11.81 11.67
N LEU A 157 -18.71 11.42 11.62
CA LEU A 157 -18.25 10.33 10.76
C LEU A 157 -18.84 9.00 11.21
N THR A 158 -19.20 8.18 10.21
CA THR A 158 -19.55 6.77 10.40
C THR A 158 -18.30 5.89 10.51
N GLY A 159 -18.45 4.67 11.04
CA GLY A 159 -17.38 3.68 11.05
C GLY A 159 -16.93 3.30 9.65
N LYS A 160 -17.85 3.24 8.67
CA LYS A 160 -17.51 2.98 7.25
C LYS A 160 -16.67 4.09 6.62
N GLU A 161 -16.94 5.34 6.95
CA GLU A 161 -16.11 6.46 6.49
C GLU A 161 -14.76 6.47 7.20
N TRP A 162 -14.73 6.14 8.49
CA TRP A 162 -13.51 5.97 9.26
C TRP A 162 -12.63 4.87 8.66
N GLU A 163 -13.16 3.68 8.41
CA GLU A 163 -12.45 2.55 7.81
C GLU A 163 -11.71 2.93 6.53
N LYS A 164 -12.33 3.76 5.68
CA LYS A 164 -11.74 4.27 4.43
C LYS A 164 -10.58 5.25 4.64
N MET A 165 -10.28 5.66 5.86
CA MET A 165 -9.12 6.50 6.22
C MET A 165 -7.84 5.69 6.47
N ARG A 166 -7.89 4.35 6.38
CA ARG A 166 -6.74 3.48 6.54
C ARG A 166 -6.58 2.57 5.33
N SER A 167 -5.34 2.36 4.90
CA SER A 167 -5.00 1.36 3.89
C SER A 167 -5.34 -0.06 4.33
N LYS A 168 -5.83 -0.87 3.40
CA LYS A 168 -5.99 -2.31 3.62
C LYS A 168 -4.62 -2.98 3.68
N PHE A 169 -4.47 -3.93 4.60
CA PHE A 169 -3.30 -4.81 4.61
C PHE A 169 -3.63 -6.17 5.24
N ASN A 170 -3.39 -7.25 4.51
CA ASN A 170 -3.47 -8.62 4.98
C ASN A 170 -2.13 -9.32 4.72
N CYS A 171 -1.41 -9.68 5.78
CA CYS A 171 -0.13 -10.38 5.66
C CYS A 171 -0.38 -11.89 5.59
N PRO A 172 0.01 -12.58 4.50
CA PRO A 172 -0.09 -14.03 4.47
C PRO A 172 0.80 -14.67 5.54
N HIS A 173 0.33 -15.76 6.13
CA HIS A 173 1.08 -16.47 7.17
C HIS A 173 2.46 -16.92 6.64
N GLY A 174 3.51 -16.73 7.45
CA GLY A 174 4.87 -17.15 7.13
C GLY A 174 5.66 -16.22 6.18
N PHE A 175 5.06 -15.15 5.66
CA PHE A 175 5.79 -14.18 4.84
C PHE A 175 6.54 -13.16 5.70
N THR A 176 7.74 -12.78 5.23
CA THR A 176 8.57 -11.74 5.84
C THR A 176 8.87 -10.63 4.83
N ASN A 177 9.67 -9.63 5.23
CA ASN A 177 10.13 -8.59 4.33
C ASN A 177 11.33 -9.02 3.45
N VAL A 178 11.74 -10.29 3.46
CA VAL A 178 12.76 -10.84 2.56
C VAL A 178 12.12 -11.94 1.71
N TRP A 179 12.21 -11.79 0.39
CA TRP A 179 11.60 -12.69 -0.59
C TRP A 179 12.69 -13.34 -1.43
N ASP A 180 12.98 -14.61 -1.15
CA ASP A 180 13.87 -15.42 -1.97
C ASP A 180 13.15 -15.91 -3.22
N ARG A 181 13.45 -15.29 -4.36
CA ARG A 181 12.88 -15.65 -5.65
C ARG A 181 13.88 -15.34 -6.75
N SER A 182 14.34 -16.35 -7.48
CA SER A 182 15.27 -16.15 -8.60
C SER A 182 14.75 -15.14 -9.63
N ALA A 183 15.66 -14.43 -10.29
CA ALA A 183 15.29 -13.58 -11.43
C ALA A 183 14.59 -14.41 -12.52
N LEU A 184 13.60 -13.82 -13.21
CA LEU A 184 12.86 -14.48 -14.27
C LEU A 184 13.78 -14.98 -15.39
N ARG A 185 13.90 -16.30 -15.49
CA ARG A 185 14.64 -17.06 -16.52
C ARG A 185 13.80 -18.18 -17.12
N ASP A 186 12.66 -18.45 -16.49
CA ASP A 186 11.65 -19.43 -16.85
C ASP A 186 10.75 -18.90 -17.98
N ASP A 187 9.71 -19.65 -18.31
CA ASP A 187 8.78 -19.36 -19.40
C ASP A 187 7.92 -18.11 -19.16
N GLU A 188 7.90 -17.58 -17.92
CA GLU A 188 7.26 -16.29 -17.64
C GLU A 188 8.01 -15.13 -18.33
N ARG A 189 9.33 -15.28 -18.58
CA ARG A 189 10.15 -14.25 -19.22
C ARG A 189 9.72 -14.04 -20.68
N ILE A 190 9.20 -12.86 -20.97
CA ILE A 190 8.82 -12.51 -22.35
C ILE A 190 10.08 -12.28 -23.20
N LYS A 191 10.16 -13.02 -24.30
CA LYS A 191 11.27 -13.00 -25.25
C LYS A 191 10.78 -12.56 -26.64
N SER A 192 11.64 -11.88 -27.38
CA SER A 192 11.43 -11.60 -28.80
C SER A 192 11.58 -12.88 -29.64
N GLN A 193 11.31 -12.80 -30.93
CA GLN A 193 11.49 -13.93 -31.85
C GLN A 193 12.94 -14.44 -31.88
N ASP A 194 13.91 -13.56 -31.63
CA ASP A 194 15.34 -13.92 -31.55
C ASP A 194 15.75 -14.54 -30.19
N GLY A 195 14.78 -14.82 -29.32
CA GLY A 195 15.00 -15.41 -27.99
C GLY A 195 15.56 -14.44 -26.94
N LYS A 196 15.75 -13.16 -27.27
CA LYS A 196 16.23 -12.13 -26.34
C LYS A 196 15.10 -11.63 -25.44
N ALA A 197 15.41 -11.32 -24.18
CA ALA A 197 14.42 -10.73 -23.28
C ALA A 197 13.93 -9.37 -23.82
N VAL A 198 12.62 -9.18 -23.91
CA VAL A 198 12.03 -7.92 -24.39
C VAL A 198 12.27 -6.80 -23.38
N HIS A 199 12.00 -7.06 -22.10
CA HIS A 199 12.17 -6.11 -21.02
C HIS A 199 13.13 -6.67 -19.97
N LEU A 200 14.22 -5.96 -19.69
CA LEU A 200 15.28 -6.44 -18.78
C LEU A 200 14.80 -6.57 -17.33
N ASN A 201 13.83 -5.74 -16.95
CA ASN A 201 13.35 -5.62 -15.58
C ASN A 201 11.90 -6.09 -15.39
N GLN A 202 11.47 -7.12 -16.14
CA GLN A 202 10.16 -7.75 -15.95
C GLN A 202 10.03 -8.29 -14.52
N LYS A 203 8.91 -7.99 -13.87
CA LYS A 203 8.65 -8.37 -12.47
C LYS A 203 7.89 -9.70 -12.39
N PRO A 204 8.25 -10.60 -11.46
CA PRO A 204 7.55 -11.86 -11.27
C PRO A 204 6.07 -11.70 -10.91
N LEU A 205 5.20 -12.49 -11.53
CA LEU A 205 3.76 -12.46 -11.29
C LEU A 205 3.37 -12.92 -9.89
N ASP A 206 4.11 -13.86 -9.29
CA ASP A 206 3.88 -14.31 -7.91
C ASP A 206 4.09 -13.18 -6.89
N LEU A 207 5.16 -12.40 -7.04
CA LEU A 207 5.42 -11.23 -6.18
C LEU A 207 4.42 -10.09 -6.43
N MET A 208 3.98 -9.89 -7.69
CA MET A 208 2.91 -8.92 -7.99
C MET A 208 1.57 -9.33 -7.38
N LYS A 209 1.20 -10.62 -7.48
CA LYS A 209 0.00 -11.16 -6.84
C LYS A 209 0.08 -11.01 -5.33
N LEU A 210 1.23 -11.29 -4.72
CA LEU A 210 1.46 -11.15 -3.28
C LEU A 210 1.12 -9.74 -2.79
N ILE A 211 1.71 -8.70 -3.39
CA ILE A 211 1.50 -7.31 -2.92
C ILE A 211 0.09 -6.80 -3.21
N ILE A 212 -0.52 -7.20 -4.34
CA ILE A 212 -1.90 -6.79 -4.70
C ILE A 212 -2.89 -7.45 -3.75
N ALA A 213 -2.81 -8.77 -3.55
CA ALA A 213 -3.70 -9.49 -2.64
C ALA A 213 -3.53 -9.02 -1.19
N ALA A 214 -2.32 -8.67 -0.78
CA ALA A 214 -2.07 -8.15 0.55
C ALA A 214 -2.66 -6.75 0.79
N SER A 215 -3.02 -5.98 -0.23
CA SER A 215 -3.40 -4.56 -0.07
C SER A 215 -4.68 -4.13 -0.78
N SER A 216 -5.45 -5.08 -1.33
CA SER A 216 -6.69 -4.83 -2.06
C SER A 216 -7.65 -6.02 -1.94
N GLU A 217 -8.92 -5.79 -2.21
CA GLU A 217 -9.97 -6.82 -2.37
C GLU A 217 -10.39 -6.96 -3.84
N GLU A 218 -11.21 -7.96 -4.15
CA GLU A 218 -11.82 -8.05 -5.49
C GLU A 218 -12.54 -6.75 -5.85
N GLN A 219 -12.56 -6.41 -7.14
CA GLN A 219 -13.12 -5.18 -7.69
C GLN A 219 -12.43 -3.87 -7.31
N ASP A 220 -11.47 -3.88 -6.37
CA ASP A 220 -10.62 -2.71 -6.13
C ASP A 220 -9.80 -2.38 -7.39
N VAL A 221 -9.36 -1.12 -7.46
CA VAL A 221 -8.61 -0.59 -8.60
C VAL A 221 -7.10 -0.72 -8.34
N VAL A 222 -6.38 -1.24 -9.34
CA VAL A 222 -4.92 -1.24 -9.41
C VAL A 222 -4.48 -0.33 -10.56
N TRP A 223 -3.56 0.59 -10.28
CA TRP A 223 -2.99 1.50 -11.26
C TRP A 223 -1.49 1.22 -11.43
N GLU A 224 -1.07 0.90 -12.66
CA GLU A 224 0.32 0.64 -13.04
C GLU A 224 0.79 1.72 -14.04
N PRO A 225 1.26 2.89 -13.57
CA PRO A 225 1.63 4.02 -14.44
C PRO A 225 2.94 3.80 -15.23
N PHE A 226 3.69 2.75 -14.90
CA PHE A 226 4.91 2.35 -15.59
C PHE A 226 4.75 0.89 -15.96
N GLY A 227 3.98 0.65 -17.02
CA GLY A 227 3.50 -0.67 -17.40
C GLY A 227 4.63 -1.65 -17.67
N GLY A 228 5.64 -1.25 -18.44
CA GLY A 228 6.58 -2.18 -19.06
C GLY A 228 5.81 -3.27 -19.80
N LEU A 229 5.82 -4.48 -19.24
CA LEU A 229 5.06 -5.61 -19.75
C LEU A 229 3.74 -5.87 -19.00
N PHE A 230 3.22 -4.91 -18.25
CA PHE A 230 1.97 -4.93 -17.48
C PHE A 230 1.86 -6.06 -16.45
N SER A 231 2.91 -6.27 -15.67
CA SER A 231 2.95 -7.42 -14.74
C SER A 231 2.02 -7.21 -13.54
N ALA A 232 1.91 -5.98 -13.02
CA ALA A 232 0.97 -5.69 -11.95
C ALA A 232 -0.47 -5.76 -12.45
N SER A 233 -0.75 -5.25 -13.64
CA SER A 233 -2.09 -5.27 -14.23
C SER A 233 -2.57 -6.68 -14.57
N LEU A 234 -1.68 -7.53 -15.09
CA LEU A 234 -1.98 -8.93 -15.33
C LEU A 234 -2.25 -9.67 -14.00
N ALA A 235 -1.43 -9.46 -12.98
CA ALA A 235 -1.66 -10.02 -11.66
C ALA A 235 -2.98 -9.54 -11.03
N ALA A 236 -3.32 -8.26 -11.18
CA ALA A 236 -4.59 -7.69 -10.75
C ALA A 236 -5.77 -8.34 -11.45
N ASN A 237 -5.69 -8.54 -12.78
CA ASN A 237 -6.73 -9.21 -13.55
C ASN A 237 -6.95 -10.66 -13.08
N ILE A 238 -5.87 -11.43 -12.88
CA ILE A 238 -5.92 -12.80 -12.34
C ILE A 238 -6.60 -12.84 -10.95
N LEU A 239 -6.41 -11.78 -10.15
CA LEU A 239 -7.01 -11.64 -8.83
C LEU A 239 -8.39 -10.97 -8.87
N ASN A 240 -9.06 -10.81 -10.00
CA ASN A 240 -10.37 -10.14 -10.09
C ASN A 240 -10.37 -8.67 -9.61
N ARG A 241 -9.26 -7.94 -9.75
CA ARG A 241 -9.17 -6.49 -9.55
C ARG A 241 -9.30 -5.75 -10.89
N LYS A 242 -9.74 -4.50 -10.84
CA LYS A 242 -9.81 -3.63 -12.03
C LYS A 242 -8.45 -2.99 -12.26
N ALA A 243 -7.79 -3.35 -13.35
CA ALA A 243 -6.46 -2.83 -13.66
C ALA A 243 -6.53 -1.72 -14.72
N PHE A 244 -5.75 -0.66 -14.49
CA PHE A 244 -5.47 0.36 -15.49
C PHE A 244 -3.94 0.52 -15.56
N ALA A 245 -3.40 0.72 -16.76
CA ALA A 245 -1.97 0.93 -16.95
C ALA A 245 -1.67 1.83 -18.14
N CYS A 246 -0.45 2.35 -18.17
CA CYS A 246 0.12 2.99 -19.35
C CYS A 246 1.57 2.54 -19.57
N GLU A 247 1.97 2.47 -20.84
CA GLU A 247 3.34 2.24 -21.26
C GLU A 247 3.59 3.11 -22.49
N ILE A 248 4.72 3.80 -22.50
CA ILE A 248 5.07 4.77 -23.55
C ILE A 248 5.90 4.14 -24.66
N ASP A 249 6.64 3.07 -24.35
CA ASP A 249 7.40 2.31 -25.33
C ASP A 249 6.47 1.36 -26.08
N GLU A 250 6.31 1.58 -27.38
CA GLU A 250 5.40 0.81 -28.23
C GLU A 250 5.73 -0.68 -28.26
N THR A 251 7.01 -1.05 -28.14
CA THR A 251 7.45 -2.45 -28.14
C THR A 251 7.01 -3.12 -26.84
N TYR A 252 7.25 -2.48 -25.69
CA TYR A 252 6.82 -2.98 -24.39
C TYR A 252 5.30 -3.05 -24.30
N PHE A 253 4.60 -2.02 -24.78
CA PHE A 253 3.15 -2.00 -24.87
C PHE A 253 2.62 -3.19 -25.68
N TYR A 254 3.14 -3.41 -26.88
CA TYR A 254 2.72 -4.51 -27.76
C TYR A 254 2.89 -5.88 -27.11
N TYR A 255 4.09 -6.17 -26.59
CA TYR A 255 4.35 -7.45 -25.94
C TYR A 255 3.58 -7.61 -24.63
N GLY A 256 3.39 -6.53 -23.88
CA GLY A 256 2.61 -6.52 -22.65
C GLY A 256 1.14 -6.84 -22.90
N VAL A 257 0.49 -6.19 -23.87
CA VAL A 257 -0.93 -6.42 -24.20
C VAL A 257 -1.17 -7.87 -24.64
N LYS A 258 -0.25 -8.46 -25.42
CA LYS A 258 -0.35 -9.87 -25.85
C LYS A 258 -0.46 -10.86 -24.70
N ARG A 259 0.06 -10.53 -23.51
CA ARG A 259 -0.04 -11.41 -22.33
C ARG A 259 -1.48 -11.64 -21.89
N PHE A 260 -2.36 -10.66 -22.11
CA PHE A 260 -3.76 -10.76 -21.70
C PHE A 260 -4.58 -11.67 -22.62
N SER A 261 -4.25 -11.72 -23.92
CA SER A 261 -4.93 -12.62 -24.86
C SER A 261 -4.72 -14.10 -24.53
N GLN A 262 -3.56 -14.46 -23.99
CA GLN A 262 -3.26 -15.83 -23.57
C GLN A 262 -4.07 -16.25 -22.34
N VAL A 263 -4.31 -15.33 -21.40
CA VAL A 263 -5.14 -15.60 -20.21
C VAL A 263 -6.60 -15.79 -20.59
N VAL A 264 -7.13 -14.97 -21.50
CA VAL A 264 -8.51 -15.13 -21.99
C VAL A 264 -8.73 -16.53 -22.58
N HIS A 265 -7.76 -17.08 -23.31
CA HIS A 265 -7.86 -18.46 -23.82
C HIS A 265 -7.85 -19.52 -22.71
N GLN A 266 -7.07 -19.35 -21.65
CA GLN A 266 -7.06 -20.31 -20.52
C GLN A 266 -8.36 -20.29 -19.70
N CYS A 267 -8.95 -19.12 -19.47
CA CYS A 267 -10.25 -19.02 -18.78
C CYS A 267 -11.43 -19.53 -19.64
N SER A 268 -11.28 -19.59 -20.96
CA SER A 268 -12.31 -20.10 -21.87
C SER A 268 -12.36 -21.63 -21.95
N LEU A 269 -11.32 -22.30 -21.47
CA LEU A 269 -11.12 -23.75 -21.55
C LEU A 269 -11.33 -24.48 -20.21
N LEU A 270 -11.75 -23.75 -19.16
CA LEU A 270 -12.13 -24.24 -17.84
C LEU A 270 -13.63 -23.98 -17.62
#